data_AF-A0A354H094-F1
#
_entry.id   AF-A0A354H094-F1
#
_cell.length_a   1.000
_cell.length_b   1.000
_cell.length_c   1.000
_cell.angle_alpha   90.00
_cell.angle_beta   90.00
_cell.angle_gamma   90.00
#
_symmetry.space_group_name_H-M   'P 1'
#
loop_
_entity.id
_entity.type
_entity.pdbx_description
1 polymer ?
#
loop_
_entity_poly.entity_id
_entity_poly.type
_entity_poly.pdbx_seq_one_letter_code
_entity_poly.pdbx_strand_id
1 'polypeptide(L)'
;MEYTAELLANAIAEALSGRQCVSAWLGYGNALFLGFGSETIAPRNSQGRRTKPPYELQTSMAGWRVSGDEAASSEDERNLAERSVAGLIGRPVASWRLTTRFDLEVEFAGGGTLEVVPPSEVDPEWSDLDNWWFCLPGDCFIGVGSGGRVVAGRTDRPKSSKDAE
;
A
#
# COMPACT_ATOMS: atom_id res chain seq x y z
N MET A 1 14.51 -7.11 16.75
CA MET A 1 13.14 -6.79 16.31
C MET A 1 12.91 -5.27 16.21
N GLU A 2 13.46 -4.42 17.07
CA GLU A 2 13.28 -2.95 16.95
C GLU A 2 13.85 -2.36 15.65
N TYR A 3 15.03 -2.81 15.22
CA TYR A 3 15.70 -2.31 14.01
C TYR A 3 14.86 -2.48 12.72
N THR A 4 14.08 -3.55 12.62
CA THR A 4 13.25 -3.84 11.44
C THR A 4 11.99 -2.98 11.39
N ALA A 5 11.38 -2.70 12.56
CA ALA A 5 10.23 -1.81 12.64
C ALA A 5 10.61 -0.35 12.36
N GLU A 6 11.79 0.07 12.82
CA GLU A 6 12.35 1.39 12.51
C GLU A 6 12.64 1.57 11.01
N LEU A 7 13.22 0.55 10.36
CA LEU A 7 13.45 0.56 8.91
C LEU A 7 12.13 0.73 8.13
N LEU A 8 11.10 -0.02 8.51
CA LEU A 8 9.77 0.08 7.91
C LEU A 8 9.17 1.48 8.15
N ALA A 9 9.20 1.98 9.38
CA ALA A 9 8.68 3.31 9.72
C ALA A 9 9.40 4.42 8.93
N ASN A 10 10.72 4.35 8.79
CA ASN A 10 11.50 5.32 8.02
C ASN A 10 11.11 5.30 6.54
N ALA A 11 10.89 4.13 5.96
CA ALA A 11 10.44 4.02 4.58
C ALA A 11 9.01 4.52 4.37
N ILE A 12 8.11 4.28 5.33
CA ILE A 12 6.75 4.85 5.30
C ILE A 12 6.83 6.38 5.41
N ALA A 13 7.67 6.89 6.33
CA ALA A 13 7.93 8.32 6.47
C ALA A 13 8.42 8.91 5.15
N GLU A 14 9.36 8.24 4.50
CA GLU A 14 9.86 8.61 3.19
C GLU A 14 8.75 8.53 2.13
N ALA A 15 7.88 7.53 2.13
CA ALA A 15 6.84 7.39 1.11
C ALA A 15 5.66 8.35 1.27
N LEU A 16 5.38 8.83 2.48
CA LEU A 16 4.16 9.57 2.81
C LEU A 16 4.38 11.03 3.23
N SER A 17 5.46 11.34 3.95
CA SER A 17 5.63 12.67 4.54
C SER A 17 5.76 13.76 3.47
N GLY A 18 4.93 14.79 3.57
CA GLY A 18 4.92 15.93 2.64
C GLY A 18 4.47 15.57 1.21
N ARG A 19 3.84 14.41 1.01
CA ARG A 19 3.37 13.94 -0.30
C ARG A 19 1.84 13.95 -0.37
N GLN A 20 1.32 13.84 -1.58
CA GLN A 20 -0.11 13.62 -1.84
C GLN A 20 -0.34 12.27 -2.52
N CYS A 21 -1.55 11.74 -2.41
CA CYS A 21 -1.98 10.62 -3.23
C CYS A 21 -2.10 11.10 -4.68
N VAL A 22 -1.28 10.58 -5.58
CA VAL A 22 -1.21 10.98 -6.99
C VAL A 22 -1.92 10.01 -7.92
N SER A 23 -2.23 8.81 -7.43
CA SER A 23 -3.02 7.80 -8.13
C SER A 23 -3.60 6.78 -7.17
N ALA A 24 -4.79 6.26 -7.46
CA ALA A 24 -5.37 5.14 -6.76
C ALA A 24 -6.08 4.21 -7.74
N TRP A 25 -5.98 2.89 -7.55
CA TRP A 25 -6.73 1.91 -8.34
C TRP A 25 -6.81 0.55 -7.63
N LEU A 26 -7.74 -0.29 -8.10
CA LEU A 26 -7.96 -1.64 -7.57
C LEU A 26 -7.57 -2.72 -8.58
N GLY A 27 -6.77 -3.67 -8.11
CA GLY A 27 -6.41 -4.89 -8.84
C GLY A 27 -7.49 -5.96 -8.78
N TYR A 28 -7.04 -7.19 -9.01
CA TYR A 28 -7.87 -8.37 -8.79
C TYR A 28 -8.15 -8.54 -7.29
N GLY A 29 -9.36 -8.99 -6.93
CA GLY A 29 -9.75 -9.17 -5.52
C GLY A 29 -9.75 -7.88 -4.69
N ASN A 30 -9.95 -6.71 -5.34
CA ASN A 30 -9.87 -5.39 -4.71
C ASN A 30 -8.52 -5.08 -4.02
N ALA A 31 -7.42 -5.72 -4.45
CA ALA A 31 -6.08 -5.34 -4.00
C ALA A 31 -5.83 -3.84 -4.31
N LEU A 32 -5.46 -3.07 -3.29
CA LEU A 32 -5.32 -1.63 -3.39
C LEU A 32 -3.91 -1.23 -3.86
N PHE A 33 -3.86 -0.25 -4.75
CA PHE A 33 -2.62 0.38 -5.20
C PHE A 33 -2.74 1.90 -5.08
N LEU A 34 -1.97 2.51 -4.16
CA LEU A 34 -1.90 3.96 -3.99
C LEU A 34 -0.52 4.49 -4.34
N GLY A 35 -0.47 5.42 -5.28
CA GLY A 35 0.74 6.15 -5.63
C GLY A 35 0.87 7.44 -4.83
N PHE A 36 2.07 7.75 -4.36
CA PHE A 36 2.39 8.99 -3.65
C PHE A 36 3.49 9.78 -4.35
N GLY A 37 3.35 11.11 -4.37
CA GLY A 37 4.26 12.02 -5.03
C GLY A 37 3.90 13.48 -4.83
N SER A 38 4.51 14.37 -5.62
CA SER A 38 4.26 15.82 -5.60
C SER A 38 3.19 16.26 -6.61
N GLU A 39 2.92 15.47 -7.65
CA GLU A 39 2.02 15.84 -8.75
C GLU A 39 1.12 14.67 -9.13
N THR A 40 -0.17 14.94 -9.31
CA THR A 40 -1.14 13.94 -9.80
C THR A 40 -0.71 13.38 -11.13
N ILE A 41 -0.73 12.05 -11.25
CA ILE A 41 -0.38 11.38 -12.50
C ILE A 41 -1.63 11.02 -13.29
N ALA A 42 -1.48 10.94 -14.62
CA ALA A 42 -2.59 10.55 -15.48
C ALA A 42 -3.08 9.13 -15.14
N PRO A 43 -4.40 8.87 -15.26
CA PRO A 43 -4.96 7.52 -15.17
C PRO A 43 -4.32 6.56 -16.19
N ARG A 44 -4.57 5.26 -16.03
CA ARG A 44 -4.20 4.26 -17.04
C ARG A 44 -4.78 4.65 -18.39
N ASN A 45 -3.96 4.61 -19.43
CA ASN A 45 -4.44 4.81 -20.79
C ASN A 45 -5.15 3.55 -21.32
N SER A 46 -5.72 3.65 -22.53
CA SER A 46 -6.42 2.54 -23.20
C SER A 46 -5.56 1.30 -23.48
N GLN A 47 -4.23 1.42 -23.37
CA GLN A 47 -3.28 0.31 -23.48
C GLN A 47 -2.87 -0.27 -22.12
N GLY A 48 -3.50 0.18 -21.03
CA GLY A 48 -3.18 -0.24 -19.67
C GLY A 48 -1.85 0.32 -19.12
N ARG A 49 -1.18 1.21 -19.85
CA ARG A 49 0.07 1.86 -19.41
C ARG A 49 -0.25 2.99 -18.44
N ARG A 50 0.63 3.20 -17.46
CA ARG A 50 0.61 4.36 -16.57
C ARG A 50 2.03 4.86 -16.32
N THR A 51 2.12 6.12 -15.94
CA THR A 51 3.31 6.64 -15.25
C THR A 51 3.44 5.95 -13.90
N LYS A 52 4.63 5.44 -13.57
CA LYS A 52 4.90 4.86 -12.24
C LYS A 52 5.00 6.02 -11.23
N PRO A 53 4.21 6.04 -10.15
CA PRO A 53 4.40 7.03 -9.10
C PRO A 53 5.77 6.81 -8.41
N PRO A 54 6.40 7.85 -7.85
CA PRO A 54 7.69 7.71 -7.17
C PRO A 54 7.64 6.70 -6.00
N TYR A 55 6.51 6.66 -5.30
CA TYR A 55 6.24 5.71 -4.22
C TYR A 55 4.88 5.05 -4.47
N GLU A 56 4.74 3.78 -4.12
CA GLU A 56 3.46 3.08 -4.25
C GLU A 56 3.22 2.10 -3.12
N LEU A 57 2.11 2.26 -2.41
CA LEU A 57 1.56 1.26 -1.50
C LEU A 57 0.77 0.21 -2.29
N GLN A 58 1.00 -1.07 -1.99
CA GLN A 58 0.25 -2.20 -2.55
C GLN A 58 -0.27 -3.09 -1.42
N THR A 59 -1.53 -3.54 -1.48
CA THR A 59 -2.15 -4.43 -0.47
C THR A 59 -2.55 -5.77 -1.10
N SER A 60 -1.63 -6.72 -1.17
CA SER A 60 -1.93 -8.03 -1.79
C SER A 60 -2.80 -8.91 -0.91
N MET A 61 -2.41 -9.11 0.35
CA MET A 61 -3.14 -9.97 1.29
C MET A 61 -3.74 -9.20 2.47
N ALA A 62 -3.38 -7.92 2.61
CA ALA A 62 -3.95 -7.05 3.63
C ALA A 62 -5.34 -6.54 3.22
N GLY A 63 -6.25 -6.54 4.18
CA GLY A 63 -7.50 -5.79 4.06
C GLY A 63 -7.23 -4.29 4.12
N TRP A 64 -8.14 -3.50 3.56
CA TRP A 64 -8.07 -2.06 3.66
C TRP A 64 -9.45 -1.44 3.85
N ARG A 65 -9.50 -0.26 4.47
CA ARG A 65 -10.70 0.53 4.65
C ARG A 65 -10.40 2.00 4.42
N VAL A 66 -11.24 2.64 3.63
CA VAL A 66 -11.30 4.10 3.51
C VAL A 66 -12.51 4.60 4.29
N SER A 67 -12.29 5.53 5.20
CA SER A 67 -13.35 6.25 5.91
C SER A 67 -13.51 7.66 5.33
N GLY A 68 -14.71 8.21 5.37
CA GLY A 68 -15.03 9.54 4.84
C GLY A 68 -16.44 9.59 4.24
N ASP A 69 -16.68 10.55 3.34
CA ASP A 69 -17.97 10.74 2.68
C ASP A 69 -18.38 9.54 1.82
N GLU A 70 -17.42 8.92 1.14
CA GLU A 70 -17.60 7.68 0.39
C GLU A 70 -16.76 6.57 1.03
N ALA A 71 -17.20 6.07 2.19
CA ALA A 71 -16.51 4.99 2.88
C ALA A 71 -16.65 3.65 2.13
N ALA A 72 -15.57 2.89 2.06
CA ALA A 72 -15.54 1.55 1.48
C ALA A 72 -14.36 0.74 2.02
N SER A 73 -14.36 -0.56 1.75
CA SER A 73 -13.33 -1.50 2.15
C SER A 73 -12.98 -2.48 1.03
N SER A 74 -11.96 -3.30 1.26
CA SER A 74 -11.57 -4.40 0.37
C SER A 74 -12.72 -5.40 0.10
N GLU A 75 -13.69 -5.50 1.00
CA GLU A 75 -14.81 -6.45 0.91
C GLU A 75 -16.04 -5.89 0.19
N ASP A 76 -16.08 -4.58 -0.05
CA ASP A 76 -17.21 -3.93 -0.69
C ASP A 76 -17.26 -4.19 -2.20
N GLU A 77 -18.44 -3.94 -2.78
CA GLU A 77 -18.62 -4.00 -4.23
C GLU A 77 -17.61 -3.10 -4.95
N ARG A 78 -16.99 -3.64 -6.00
CA ARG A 78 -15.90 -3.00 -6.74
C ARG A 78 -16.20 -1.55 -7.13
N ASN A 79 -17.41 -1.25 -7.60
CA ASN A 79 -17.79 0.10 -8.00
C ASN A 79 -17.78 1.10 -6.83
N LEU A 80 -18.18 0.67 -5.63
CA LEU A 80 -18.13 1.50 -4.43
C LEU A 80 -16.69 1.70 -3.98
N ALA A 81 -15.93 0.60 -3.94
CA ALA A 81 -14.52 0.60 -3.59
C ALA A 81 -13.69 1.51 -4.52
N GLU A 82 -13.91 1.44 -5.83
CA GLU A 82 -13.20 2.28 -6.83
C GLU A 82 -13.50 3.78 -6.65
N ARG A 83 -14.76 4.15 -6.38
CA ARG A 83 -15.12 5.55 -6.12
C ARG A 83 -14.45 6.07 -4.85
N SER A 84 -14.51 5.30 -3.78
CA SER A 84 -13.91 5.62 -2.49
C SER A 84 -12.41 5.90 -2.61
N VAL A 85 -11.65 5.01 -3.25
CA VAL A 85 -10.20 5.19 -3.40
C VAL A 85 -9.84 6.28 -4.40
N ALA A 86 -10.66 6.50 -5.44
CA ALA A 86 -10.49 7.61 -6.37
C ALA A 86 -10.65 8.97 -5.66
N GLY A 87 -11.52 9.05 -4.64
CA GLY A 87 -11.70 10.22 -3.79
C GLY A 87 -10.46 10.64 -2.99
N LEU A 88 -9.45 9.77 -2.87
CA LEU A 88 -8.17 10.08 -2.22
C LEU A 88 -7.21 10.83 -3.16
N ILE A 89 -7.38 10.74 -4.48
CA ILE A 89 -6.45 11.32 -5.45
C ILE A 89 -6.45 12.85 -5.33
N GLY A 90 -5.25 13.44 -5.32
CA GLY A 90 -5.02 14.86 -5.14
C GLY A 90 -5.04 15.31 -3.67
N ARG A 91 -5.32 14.41 -2.72
CA ARG A 91 -5.31 14.76 -1.29
C ARG A 91 -3.89 14.64 -0.71
N PRO A 92 -3.38 15.70 -0.06
CA PRO A 92 -2.16 15.62 0.74
C PRO A 92 -2.29 14.63 1.89
N VAL A 93 -1.22 13.92 2.22
CA VAL A 93 -1.11 13.17 3.47
C VAL A 93 -0.92 14.17 4.60
N ALA A 94 -1.85 14.17 5.55
CA ALA A 94 -1.80 15.03 6.73
C ALA A 94 -0.99 14.37 7.86
N SER A 95 -1.21 13.08 8.09
CA SER A 95 -0.50 12.30 9.09
C SER A 95 -0.50 10.82 8.71
N TRP A 96 0.32 10.03 9.38
CA TRP A 96 0.28 8.57 9.29
C TRP A 96 0.75 7.97 10.61
N ARG A 97 0.34 6.73 10.88
CA ARG A 97 0.84 5.94 12.00
C ARG A 97 0.97 4.48 11.61
N LEU A 98 1.99 3.83 12.15
CA LEU A 98 2.18 2.40 12.08
C LEU A 98 1.96 1.83 13.49
N THR A 99 1.01 0.91 13.64
CA THR A 99 0.73 0.29 14.94
C THR A 99 1.73 -0.84 15.23
N THR A 100 1.73 -1.34 16.48
CA THR A 100 2.55 -2.51 16.86
C THR A 100 2.14 -3.81 16.16
N ARG A 101 0.94 -3.86 15.58
CA ARG A 101 0.46 -4.97 14.73
C ARG A 101 0.79 -4.77 13.25
N PHE A 102 1.52 -3.71 12.93
CA PHE A 102 1.80 -3.29 11.57
C PHE A 102 0.55 -2.92 10.76
N ASP A 103 -0.49 -2.45 11.46
CA ASP A 103 -1.60 -1.75 10.81
C ASP A 103 -1.07 -0.39 10.39
N LEU A 104 -1.30 -0.01 9.13
CA LEU A 104 -0.93 1.30 8.60
C LEU A 104 -2.18 2.16 8.52
N GLU A 105 -2.16 3.30 9.19
CA GLU A 105 -3.19 4.31 9.06
C GLU A 105 -2.62 5.58 8.44
N VAL A 106 -3.32 6.11 7.45
CA VAL A 106 -2.95 7.33 6.72
C VAL A 106 -4.12 8.29 6.76
N GLU A 107 -3.90 9.48 7.30
CA GLU A 107 -4.89 10.55 7.31
C GLU A 107 -4.62 11.50 6.14
N PHE A 108 -5.68 11.85 5.41
CA PHE A 108 -5.60 12.78 4.29
C PHE A 108 -6.20 14.14 4.66
N ALA A 109 -5.60 15.21 4.13
CA ALA A 109 -6.15 16.54 4.27
C ALA A 109 -7.55 16.63 3.64
N GLY A 110 -8.44 17.41 4.27
CA GLY A 110 -9.84 17.54 3.85
C GLY A 110 -10.77 16.41 4.31
N GLY A 111 -10.33 15.58 5.27
CA GLY A 111 -11.13 14.51 5.87
C GLY A 111 -11.10 13.23 5.04
N GLY A 112 -10.66 12.15 5.68
CA GLY A 112 -10.58 10.81 5.09
C GLY A 112 -9.38 10.05 5.64
N THR A 113 -9.57 8.77 5.94
CA THR A 113 -8.51 7.91 6.47
C THR A 113 -8.43 6.63 5.68
N LEU A 114 -7.22 6.20 5.32
CA LEU A 114 -6.95 4.85 4.84
C LEU A 114 -6.37 4.04 5.99
N GLU A 115 -6.99 2.90 6.28
CA GLU A 115 -6.47 1.88 7.18
C GLU A 115 -6.10 0.64 6.34
N VAL A 116 -4.91 0.09 6.55
CA VAL A 116 -4.44 -1.17 5.96
C VAL A 116 -4.12 -2.13 7.08
N VAL A 117 -4.81 -3.27 7.08
CA VAL A 117 -4.79 -4.24 8.17
C VAL A 117 -4.26 -5.57 7.65
N PRO A 118 -3.08 -6.02 8.11
CA PRO A 118 -2.62 -7.38 7.87
C PRO A 118 -3.66 -8.41 8.36
N PRO A 119 -3.80 -9.56 7.69
CA PRO A 119 -4.71 -10.61 8.16
C PRO A 119 -4.30 -11.10 9.55
N SER A 120 -5.30 -11.35 10.42
CA SER A 120 -5.09 -11.86 11.77
C SER A 120 -4.63 -13.32 11.81
N GLU A 121 -5.02 -14.08 10.78
CA GLU A 121 -4.62 -15.47 10.57
C GLU A 121 -4.08 -15.59 9.15
N VAL A 122 -2.95 -16.27 9.02
CA VAL A 122 -2.33 -16.53 7.72
C VAL A 122 -2.54 -17.99 7.39
N ASP A 123 -3.16 -18.25 6.25
CA ASP A 123 -3.19 -19.59 5.67
C ASP A 123 -1.74 -20.06 5.43
N PRO A 124 -1.33 -21.25 5.93
CA PRO A 124 0.01 -21.78 5.68
C PRO A 124 0.42 -21.77 4.21
N GLU A 125 -0.52 -21.96 3.27
CA GLU A 125 -0.27 -21.90 1.83
C GLU A 125 0.19 -20.51 1.37
N TRP A 126 -0.16 -19.46 2.13
CA TRP A 126 0.08 -18.05 1.81
C TRP A 126 1.11 -17.41 2.75
N SER A 127 1.83 -18.24 3.52
CA SER A 127 2.82 -17.81 4.51
C SER A 127 4.03 -17.08 3.91
N ASP A 128 4.32 -17.32 2.63
CA ASP A 128 5.41 -16.65 1.91
C ASP A 128 4.99 -15.37 1.18
N LEU A 129 3.70 -15.03 1.19
CA LEU A 129 3.19 -13.83 0.55
C LEU A 129 3.37 -12.60 1.43
N ASP A 130 3.54 -11.45 0.78
CA ASP A 130 3.63 -10.16 1.43
C ASP A 130 2.21 -9.60 1.60
N ASN A 131 1.87 -9.13 2.81
CA ASN A 131 0.54 -8.61 3.10
C ASN A 131 0.33 -7.27 2.41
N TRP A 132 1.28 -6.35 2.65
CA TRP A 132 1.34 -5.05 1.99
C TRP A 132 2.78 -4.55 1.94
N TRP A 133 3.09 -3.69 0.97
CA TRP A 133 4.43 -3.10 0.84
C TRP A 133 4.39 -1.75 0.14
N PHE A 134 5.45 -0.97 0.36
CA PHE A 134 5.80 0.18 -0.45
C PHE A 134 6.83 -0.20 -1.51
N CYS A 135 6.56 0.13 -2.76
CA CYS A 135 7.59 0.32 -3.77
C CYS A 135 8.22 1.71 -3.57
N LEU A 136 9.55 1.74 -3.51
CA LEU A 136 10.37 2.92 -3.34
C LEU A 136 11.12 3.24 -4.65
N PRO A 137 11.69 4.45 -4.79
CA PRO A 137 12.61 4.78 -5.89
C PRO A 137 13.77 3.77 -6.02
N GLY A 138 14.24 3.55 -7.24
CA GLY A 138 15.36 2.64 -7.50
C GLY A 138 15.01 1.15 -7.50
N ASP A 139 13.73 0.83 -7.71
CA ASP A 139 13.20 -0.54 -7.75
C ASP A 139 13.44 -1.30 -6.45
N CYS A 140 13.33 -0.60 -5.32
CA CYS A 140 13.35 -1.17 -3.98
C CYS A 140 11.93 -1.35 -3.46
N PHE A 141 11.75 -2.28 -2.53
CA PHE A 141 10.50 -2.40 -1.77
C PHE A 141 10.77 -2.69 -0.30
N ILE A 142 9.80 -2.34 0.52
CA ILE A 142 9.75 -2.71 1.95
C ILE A 142 8.30 -2.83 2.39
N GLY A 143 8.01 -3.81 3.22
CA GLY A 143 6.64 -4.08 3.62
C GLY A 143 6.54 -5.05 4.77
N VAL A 144 5.34 -5.59 4.92
CA VAL A 144 4.96 -6.51 5.97
C VAL A 144 4.50 -7.79 5.30
N GLY A 145 5.19 -8.89 5.60
CA GLY A 145 4.74 -10.23 5.25
C GLY A 145 3.93 -10.89 6.35
N SER A 146 3.51 -12.11 6.07
CA SER A 146 2.81 -12.97 7.01
C SER A 146 3.51 -13.10 8.37
N GLY A 147 2.71 -13.14 9.44
CA GLY A 147 3.21 -13.20 10.82
C GLY A 147 3.89 -11.92 11.32
N GLY A 148 3.71 -10.78 10.63
CA GLY A 148 4.29 -9.50 11.02
C GLY A 148 5.78 -9.37 10.71
N ARG A 149 6.32 -10.20 9.80
CA ARG A 149 7.71 -10.07 9.36
C ARG A 149 7.87 -8.80 8.52
N VAL A 150 8.92 -8.03 8.74
CA VAL A 150 9.30 -6.96 7.82
C VAL A 150 10.09 -7.56 6.67
N VAL A 151 9.65 -7.29 5.44
CA VAL A 151 10.32 -7.74 4.21
C VAL A 151 10.90 -6.54 3.48
N ALA A 152 12.08 -6.70 2.88
CA ALA A 152 12.68 -5.67 2.04
C ALA A 152 13.50 -6.32 0.93
N GLY A 153 13.57 -5.66 -0.23
CA GLY A 153 14.28 -6.20 -1.38
C GLY A 153 14.29 -5.28 -2.58
N ARG A 154 14.58 -5.86 -3.75
CA ARG A 154 14.53 -5.16 -5.03
C ARG A 154 13.55 -5.84 -5.98
N THR A 155 12.73 -5.06 -6.68
CA THR A 155 11.73 -5.54 -7.63
C THR A 155 12.32 -5.96 -8.97
N ASP A 156 13.58 -5.59 -9.25
CA ASP A 156 14.31 -5.92 -10.47
C ASP A 156 15.10 -7.25 -10.39
N ARG A 157 15.19 -7.84 -9.20
CA ARG A 157 15.88 -9.11 -8.99
C ARG A 157 14.88 -10.27 -9.03
N PRO A 158 15.16 -11.35 -9.78
CA PRO A 158 14.37 -12.57 -9.64
C PRO A 158 14.46 -13.06 -8.20
N LYS A 159 13.31 -13.46 -7.61
CA LYS A 159 13.30 -14.19 -6.33
C LYS A 159 14.30 -15.34 -6.48
N SER A 160 15.35 -15.36 -5.66
CA SER A 160 16.38 -16.39 -5.80
C SER A 160 15.71 -17.75 -5.56
N SER A 161 15.93 -18.70 -6.46
CA SER A 161 15.39 -20.06 -6.41
C SER A 161 15.94 -20.91 -5.26
N LYS A 162 16.31 -20.31 -4.13
CA LYS A 162 16.76 -21.01 -2.92
C LYS A 162 15.62 -21.38 -1.96
N ASP A 163 14.38 -21.02 -2.29
CA ASP A 163 13.17 -21.46 -1.59
C ASP A 163 12.40 -22.54 -2.41
N ALA A 164 13.07 -23.19 -3.36
CA ALA A 164 12.52 -24.29 -4.14
C ALA A 164 13.40 -25.54 -3.98
N GLU A 165 13.49 -26.06 -2.75
CA GLU A 165 13.86 -27.45 -2.46
C GLU A 165 13.09 -27.96 -1.25
#